data_AF-A0A7J6TKH3-F1
#
_entry.id   AF-A0A7J6TKH3-F1
#
_cell.length_a   1.000
_cell.length_b   1.000
_cell.length_c   1.000
_cell.angle_alpha   90.00
_cell.angle_beta   90.00
_cell.angle_gamma   90.00
#
_symmetry.space_group_name_H-M   'P 1'
#
loop_
_entity.id
_entity.type
_entity.pdbx_description
1 polymer ?
#
loop_
_entity_poly.entity_id
_entity_poly.type
_entity_poly.pdbx_seq_one_letter_code
_entity_poly.pdbx_strand_id
1 'polypeptide(L)'
;MSGKAFSKVKMNFLSSRDKQLSRMGVRVPREEMSFSNYLSKCFSNKLPGSGTENCEVDLPLKSWLPREPPSDFNSRYDNITAQLGEINPWSRLMAWREHIFEAGWNDIMAILESITGNDREEREDLIERLYTGRLHRRLVVGPSGSGEELRPNPMGETLVDSLLHGSRRWLIVPYSELLRVSESAKEALEPTSAFMFFEEKLVELREEFGLRDYYECQQQPGDVIVVPKGFWSVSLATKDSISVREPYVDPFDKGRLVSLINSLVFK
;
A
#
# COMPACT_ATOMS: atom_id res chain seq x y z
N MET A 1 -24.34 -1.15 -13.10
CA MET A 1 -23.84 -0.09 -12.18
C MET A 1 -23.45 1.10 -13.03
N SER A 2 -24.00 2.29 -12.76
CA SER A 2 -23.96 3.43 -13.68
C SER A 2 -22.59 4.13 -13.70
N GLY A 3 -22.12 4.50 -14.89
CA GLY A 3 -20.83 5.16 -15.14
C GLY A 3 -20.67 6.58 -14.57
N LYS A 4 -21.52 7.02 -13.63
CA LYS A 4 -21.46 8.35 -13.02
C LYS A 4 -20.47 8.46 -11.83
N ALA A 5 -20.05 7.34 -11.23
CA ALA A 5 -19.13 7.36 -10.09
C ALA A 5 -17.68 7.67 -10.49
N PHE A 6 -17.23 7.18 -11.66
CA PHE A 6 -15.83 7.25 -12.07
C PHE A 6 -15.44 8.60 -12.71
N SER A 7 -16.40 9.41 -13.19
CA SER A 7 -16.10 10.68 -13.86
C SER A 7 -15.59 11.79 -12.92
N LYS A 8 -15.68 11.59 -11.60
CA LYS A 8 -15.22 12.55 -10.58
C LYS A 8 -13.89 12.20 -9.93
N VAL A 9 -13.31 11.04 -10.23
CA VAL A 9 -12.00 10.68 -9.66
C VAL A 9 -10.90 11.36 -10.47
N LYS A 10 -10.20 12.28 -9.80
CA LYS A 10 -8.99 12.91 -10.31
C LYS A 10 -7.78 12.07 -9.90
N MET A 11 -7.03 11.61 -10.89
CA MET A 11 -5.78 10.87 -10.70
C MET A 11 -4.64 11.87 -10.64
N ASN A 12 -3.77 11.73 -9.64
CA ASN A 12 -2.55 12.52 -9.56
C ASN A 12 -1.44 11.75 -10.28
N PHE A 13 -1.00 12.25 -11.42
CA PHE A 13 0.13 11.69 -12.15
C PHE A 13 1.40 12.48 -11.85
N LEU A 14 2.50 11.77 -11.60
CA LEU A 14 3.84 12.35 -11.45
C LEU A 14 4.80 11.53 -12.32
N SER A 15 5.51 12.18 -13.24
CA SER A 15 6.59 11.53 -13.99
C SER A 15 7.76 11.15 -13.07
N SER A 16 8.70 10.30 -13.51
CA SER A 16 9.92 9.97 -12.73
C SER A 16 10.67 11.22 -12.30
N ARG A 17 10.79 12.21 -13.21
CA ARG A 17 11.42 13.50 -12.95
C ARG A 17 10.66 14.30 -11.89
N ASP A 18 9.33 14.28 -11.93
CA ASP A 18 8.47 14.99 -10.97
C ASP A 18 8.52 14.33 -9.59
N LYS A 19 8.61 13.01 -9.52
CA LYS A 19 8.83 12.27 -8.26
C LYS A 19 10.18 12.64 -7.65
N GLN A 20 11.23 12.73 -8.46
CA GLN A 20 12.57 13.14 -8.01
C GLN A 20 12.60 14.61 -7.54
N LEU A 21 12.00 15.52 -8.29
CA LEU A 21 11.86 16.93 -7.90
C LEU A 21 11.03 17.09 -6.62
N SER A 22 9.93 16.34 -6.48
CA SER A 22 9.14 16.32 -5.25
C SER A 22 9.94 15.82 -4.04
N ARG A 23 10.89 14.90 -4.21
CA ARG A 23 11.80 14.44 -3.14
C ARG A 23 12.81 15.51 -2.74
N MET A 24 13.19 16.38 -3.67
CA MET A 24 14.06 17.54 -3.41
C MET A 24 13.31 18.74 -2.80
N GLY A 25 12.05 18.55 -2.38
CA GLY A 25 11.21 19.61 -1.83
C GLY A 25 10.69 20.59 -2.88
N VAL A 26 10.91 20.33 -4.17
CA VAL A 26 10.40 21.16 -5.25
C VAL A 26 8.92 20.88 -5.42
N ARG A 27 8.11 21.94 -5.35
CA ARG A 27 6.66 21.83 -5.53
C ARG A 27 6.35 21.57 -7.00
N VAL A 28 6.12 20.30 -7.34
CA VAL A 28 5.73 19.93 -8.71
C VAL A 28 4.22 19.98 -8.85
N PRO A 29 3.67 20.71 -9.86
CA PRO A 29 2.25 20.69 -10.14
C PRO A 29 1.83 19.26 -10.49
N ARG A 30 0.87 18.71 -9.74
CA ARG A 30 0.28 17.41 -10.08
C ARG A 30 -0.59 17.59 -11.31
N GLU A 31 -0.31 16.84 -12.37
CA GLU A 31 -1.20 16.79 -13.54
C GLU A 31 -2.45 16.01 -13.12
N GLU A 32 -3.57 16.72 -12.98
CA GLU A 32 -4.86 16.09 -12.72
C GLU A 32 -5.39 15.51 -14.04
N MET A 33 -5.55 14.19 -14.09
CA MET A 33 -6.18 13.52 -15.22
C MET A 33 -7.44 12.78 -14.82
N SER A 34 -8.41 12.70 -15.74
CA SER A 34 -9.58 11.85 -15.54
C SER A 34 -9.18 10.38 -15.54
N PHE A 35 -9.94 9.55 -14.82
CA PHE A 35 -9.73 8.12 -14.79
C PHE A 35 -9.75 7.47 -16.19
N SER A 36 -10.64 7.93 -17.09
CA SER A 36 -10.70 7.44 -18.48
C SER A 36 -9.43 7.78 -19.27
N ASN A 37 -8.88 8.98 -19.08
CA ASN A 37 -7.65 9.39 -19.74
C ASN A 37 -6.46 8.60 -19.18
N TYR A 38 -6.47 8.28 -17.88
CA TYR A 38 -5.47 7.42 -17.27
C TYR A 38 -5.49 6.02 -17.89
N LEU A 39 -6.66 5.39 -17.97
CA LEU A 39 -6.78 4.07 -18.59
C LEU A 39 -6.30 4.08 -20.04
N SER A 40 -6.71 5.07 -20.82
CA SER A 40 -6.21 5.23 -22.20
C SER A 40 -4.69 5.41 -22.24
N LYS A 41 -4.13 6.34 -21.45
CA LYS A 41 -2.70 6.65 -21.47
C LYS A 41 -1.81 5.52 -20.94
N CYS A 42 -2.30 4.72 -20.00
CA CYS A 42 -1.49 3.75 -19.28
C CYS A 42 -1.77 2.30 -19.64
N PHE A 43 -2.98 1.96 -20.11
CA PHE A 43 -3.37 0.59 -20.44
C PHE A 43 -3.54 0.36 -21.96
N SER A 44 -3.43 1.39 -22.81
CA SER A 44 -3.51 1.19 -24.27
C SER A 44 -2.14 1.02 -24.92
N ASN A 45 -1.94 -0.10 -25.62
CA ASN A 45 -0.86 -0.38 -26.59
C ASN A 45 0.56 0.06 -26.19
N LYS A 46 0.90 0.01 -24.90
CA LYS A 46 2.25 0.28 -24.42
C LYS A 46 3.00 -1.01 -24.22
N LEU A 47 4.28 -0.99 -24.59
CA LEU A 47 5.20 -2.05 -24.22
C LEU A 47 5.45 -1.98 -22.70
N PRO A 48 5.33 -3.11 -21.98
CA PRO A 48 5.70 -3.17 -20.58
C PRO A 48 7.14 -2.69 -20.36
N GLY A 49 7.34 -1.92 -19.29
CA GLY A 49 8.63 -1.40 -18.85
C GLY A 49 8.69 0.11 -18.99
N SER A 50 9.62 0.63 -19.78
CA SER A 50 9.86 2.09 -19.93
C SER A 50 8.61 2.88 -20.37
N GLY A 51 7.68 2.26 -21.10
CA GLY A 51 6.41 2.90 -21.50
C GLY A 51 5.39 3.04 -20.36
N THR A 52 5.51 2.22 -19.33
CA THR A 52 4.50 2.00 -18.27
C THR A 52 5.04 2.21 -16.86
N GLU A 53 6.35 2.36 -16.66
CA GLU A 53 6.99 2.46 -15.34
C GLU A 53 6.42 3.56 -14.44
N ASN A 54 5.85 4.61 -15.04
CA ASN A 54 5.23 5.74 -14.35
C ASN A 54 3.71 5.63 -14.19
N CYS A 55 3.11 4.52 -14.62
CA CYS A 55 1.68 4.34 -14.65
C CYS A 55 1.10 3.66 -13.40
N GLU A 56 1.92 3.24 -12.43
CA GLU A 56 1.41 2.77 -11.16
C GLU A 56 0.80 3.95 -10.38
N VAL A 57 -0.47 3.80 -10.00
CA VAL A 57 -1.19 4.76 -9.18
C VAL A 57 -1.60 4.13 -7.88
N ASP A 58 -1.46 4.90 -6.82
CA ASP A 58 -1.79 4.51 -5.46
C ASP A 58 -2.83 5.49 -4.90
N LEU A 59 -4.07 5.04 -4.76
CA LEU A 59 -5.25 5.88 -4.57
C LEU A 59 -5.90 5.62 -3.20
N PRO A 60 -6.16 6.64 -2.36
CA PRO A 60 -6.88 6.43 -1.10
C PRO A 60 -8.28 5.86 -1.35
N LEU A 61 -8.66 4.74 -0.73
CA LEU A 61 -10.01 4.17 -0.90
C LEU A 61 -11.11 5.12 -0.41
N LYS A 62 -10.81 5.98 0.58
CA LYS A 62 -11.78 6.94 1.13
C LYS A 62 -12.34 7.90 0.08
N SER A 63 -11.60 8.23 -0.98
CA SER A 63 -12.12 9.09 -2.06
C SER A 63 -13.01 8.33 -3.05
N TRP A 64 -13.05 7.01 -2.97
CA TRP A 64 -13.79 6.12 -3.88
C TRP A 64 -15.01 5.48 -3.21
N LEU A 65 -14.98 5.30 -1.89
CA LEU A 65 -16.12 4.79 -1.15
C LEU A 65 -17.18 5.89 -1.00
N PRO A 66 -18.47 5.60 -1.22
CA PRO A 66 -19.54 6.54 -0.89
C PRO A 66 -19.48 6.88 0.61
N ARG A 67 -19.78 8.15 0.96
CA ARG A 67 -19.76 8.66 2.35
C ARG A 67 -20.59 7.82 3.30
N GLU A 68 -21.66 7.23 2.78
CA GLU A 68 -22.44 6.21 3.45
C GLU A 68 -22.34 4.93 2.62
N PRO A 69 -21.98 3.78 3.22
CA PRO A 69 -22.14 2.52 2.54
C PRO A 69 -23.62 2.39 2.12
N PRO A 70 -23.91 1.82 0.94
CA PRO A 70 -25.29 1.47 0.59
C PRO A 70 -25.96 0.77 1.76
N SER A 71 -27.24 1.03 2.02
CA SER A 71 -27.98 0.41 3.13
C SER A 71 -27.98 -1.13 3.06
N ASP A 72 -27.69 -1.69 1.89
CA ASP A 72 -27.55 -3.11 1.62
C ASP A 72 -26.08 -3.58 1.55
N PHE A 73 -25.10 -2.76 1.92
CA PHE A 73 -23.69 -3.13 1.86
C PHE A 73 -23.39 -4.33 2.75
N ASN A 74 -23.88 -4.33 3.99
CA ASN A 74 -23.69 -5.45 4.91
C ASN A 74 -24.37 -6.72 4.37
N SER A 75 -25.61 -6.64 3.88
CA SER A 75 -26.31 -7.82 3.35
C SER A 75 -25.68 -8.36 2.05
N ARG A 76 -25.09 -7.50 1.21
CA ARG A 76 -24.31 -7.92 0.04
C ARG A 76 -22.95 -8.50 0.43
N TYR A 77 -22.28 -7.87 1.39
CA TYR A 77 -21.02 -8.37 1.93
C TYR A 77 -21.21 -9.75 2.56
N ASP A 78 -22.22 -9.91 3.40
CA ASP A 78 -22.55 -11.18 4.05
C ASP A 78 -22.90 -12.26 3.03
N ASN A 79 -23.66 -11.93 1.98
CA ASN A 79 -23.97 -12.86 0.89
C ASN A 79 -22.72 -13.26 0.08
N ILE A 80 -21.83 -12.32 -0.25
CA ILE A 80 -20.59 -12.63 -0.98
C ILE A 80 -19.67 -13.48 -0.11
N THR A 81 -19.58 -13.17 1.19
CA THR A 81 -18.71 -13.89 2.13
C THR A 81 -19.26 -15.29 2.41
N ALA A 82 -20.58 -15.45 2.49
CA ALA A 82 -21.25 -16.75 2.59
C ALA A 82 -21.09 -17.59 1.32
N GLN A 83 -21.08 -16.97 0.13
CA GLN A 83 -20.85 -17.68 -1.14
C GLN A 83 -19.38 -18.08 -1.36
N LEU A 84 -18.43 -17.33 -0.79
CA LEU A 84 -16.99 -17.59 -0.93
C LEU A 84 -16.41 -18.49 0.18
N GLY A 85 -17.15 -18.75 1.27
CA GLY A 85 -16.72 -19.64 2.37
C GLY A 85 -15.40 -19.23 3.04
N GLU A 86 -14.70 -20.19 3.66
CA GLU A 86 -13.38 -20.00 4.31
C GLU A 86 -12.22 -19.63 3.35
N ILE A 87 -12.51 -19.52 2.06
CA ILE A 87 -11.51 -19.34 1.00
C ILE A 87 -11.17 -17.86 0.81
N ASN A 88 -11.95 -16.94 1.39
CA ASN A 88 -11.68 -15.51 1.27
C ASN A 88 -10.47 -15.11 2.17
N PRO A 89 -9.32 -14.70 1.58
CA PRO A 89 -8.17 -14.23 2.36
C PRO A 89 -8.54 -13.03 3.26
N TRP A 90 -9.56 -12.26 2.86
CA TRP A 90 -10.07 -11.14 3.66
C TRP A 90 -10.82 -11.58 4.91
N SER A 91 -11.60 -12.66 4.89
CA SER A 91 -12.28 -13.11 6.10
C SER A 91 -11.29 -13.68 7.11
N ARG A 92 -10.23 -14.36 6.64
CA ARG A 92 -9.12 -14.80 7.50
C ARG A 92 -8.32 -13.63 8.07
N LEU A 93 -8.02 -12.62 7.24
CA LEU A 93 -7.34 -11.41 7.69
C LEU A 93 -8.19 -10.62 8.71
N MET A 94 -9.51 -10.50 8.49
CA MET A 94 -10.42 -9.84 9.44
C MET A 94 -10.57 -10.62 10.73
N ALA A 95 -10.78 -11.94 10.67
CA ALA A 95 -10.89 -12.78 11.87
C ALA A 95 -9.57 -12.78 12.68
N TRP A 96 -8.42 -12.80 12.00
CA TRP A 96 -7.12 -12.65 12.65
C TRP A 96 -6.92 -11.26 13.27
N ARG A 97 -7.38 -10.20 12.58
CA ARG A 97 -7.38 -8.82 13.12
C ARG A 97 -8.28 -8.71 14.34
N GLU A 98 -9.50 -9.26 14.31
CA GLU A 98 -10.41 -9.29 15.45
C GLU A 98 -9.74 -9.97 16.65
N HIS A 99 -9.15 -11.14 16.44
CA HIS A 99 -8.51 -11.89 17.52
C HIS A 99 -7.31 -11.16 18.15
N ILE A 100 -6.51 -10.46 17.35
CA ILE A 100 -5.37 -9.68 17.83
C ILE A 100 -5.79 -8.35 18.45
N PHE A 101 -6.82 -7.69 17.90
CA PHE A 101 -7.40 -6.49 18.50
C PHE A 101 -8.04 -6.81 19.85
N GLU A 102 -8.76 -7.91 19.98
CA GLU A 102 -9.31 -8.40 21.25
C GLU A 102 -8.20 -8.63 22.28
N ALA A 103 -7.05 -9.19 21.87
CA ALA A 103 -5.91 -9.42 22.75
C ALA A 103 -5.22 -8.12 23.24
N GLY A 104 -5.25 -7.05 22.43
CA GLY A 104 -4.67 -5.73 22.76
C GLY A 104 -5.68 -4.66 23.18
N TRP A 105 -6.97 -4.97 23.22
CA TRP A 105 -8.06 -3.98 23.30
C TRP A 105 -7.99 -3.13 24.55
N ASN A 106 -7.70 -3.74 25.70
CA ASN A 106 -7.64 -3.05 26.98
C ASN A 106 -6.52 -1.99 27.02
N ASP A 107 -5.37 -2.29 26.40
CA ASP A 107 -4.25 -1.35 26.29
C ASP A 107 -4.58 -0.18 25.35
N ILE A 108 -5.26 -0.47 24.23
CA ILE A 108 -5.73 0.56 23.28
C ILE A 108 -6.74 1.48 23.95
N MET A 109 -7.71 0.93 24.69
CA MET A 109 -8.74 1.71 25.38
C MET A 109 -8.13 2.60 26.47
N ALA A 110 -7.14 2.11 27.23
CA ALA A 110 -6.43 2.91 28.22
C ALA A 110 -5.67 4.10 27.58
N ILE A 111 -5.04 3.88 26.42
CA ILE A 111 -4.37 4.96 25.67
C ILE A 111 -5.40 5.96 25.14
N LEU A 112 -6.49 5.49 24.55
CA LEU A 112 -7.55 6.35 24.03
C LEU A 112 -8.23 7.18 25.12
N GLU A 113 -8.45 6.60 26.29
CA GLU A 113 -8.96 7.30 27.48
C GLU A 113 -7.97 8.38 27.95
N SER A 114 -6.66 8.11 27.90
CA SER A 114 -5.64 9.10 28.27
C SER A 114 -5.58 10.31 27.31
N ILE A 115 -6.05 10.14 26.06
CA ILE A 115 -5.99 11.17 25.01
C ILE A 115 -7.30 11.93 24.88
N THR A 116 -8.42 11.21 24.90
CA THR A 116 -9.78 11.78 24.72
C THR A 116 -10.43 12.22 26.04
N GLY A 117 -9.80 11.90 27.18
CA GLY A 117 -10.38 12.18 28.49
C GLY A 117 -11.74 11.47 28.64
N ASN A 118 -12.81 12.23 28.91
CA ASN A 118 -14.18 11.71 28.99
C ASN A 118 -15.01 11.93 27.71
N ASP A 119 -14.41 12.44 26.63
CA ASP A 119 -15.14 12.64 25.38
C ASP A 119 -15.37 11.30 24.68
N ARG A 120 -16.60 10.79 24.83
CA ARG A 120 -17.01 9.50 24.30
C ARG A 120 -17.16 9.53 22.78
N GLU A 121 -17.57 10.66 22.21
CA GLU A 121 -17.82 10.80 20.77
C GLU A 121 -16.49 10.88 20.01
N GLU A 122 -15.53 11.65 20.52
CA GLU A 122 -14.17 11.69 19.98
C GLU A 122 -13.48 10.32 20.09
N ARG A 123 -13.71 9.60 21.19
CA ARG A 123 -13.19 8.25 21.39
C ARG A 123 -13.79 7.25 20.41
N GLU A 124 -15.10 7.28 20.18
CA GLU A 124 -15.77 6.40 19.21
C GLU A 124 -15.30 6.70 17.77
N ASP A 125 -15.07 7.97 17.39
CA ASP A 125 -14.45 8.35 16.10
C ASP A 125 -13.02 7.79 15.99
N LEU A 126 -12.20 7.96 17.02
CA LEU A 126 -10.82 7.46 17.01
C LEU A 126 -10.75 5.94 16.95
N ILE A 127 -11.63 5.26 17.67
CA ILE A 127 -11.79 3.81 17.58
C ILE A 127 -12.17 3.44 16.15
N GLU A 128 -13.18 4.05 15.55
CA GLU A 128 -13.56 3.73 14.16
C GLU A 128 -12.39 3.93 13.20
N ARG A 129 -11.59 4.99 13.39
CA ARG A 129 -10.41 5.31 12.57
C ARG A 129 -9.29 4.29 12.72
N LEU A 130 -9.08 3.76 13.93
CA LEU A 130 -8.10 2.71 14.24
C LEU A 130 -8.59 1.32 13.81
N TYR A 131 -9.84 0.98 14.11
CA TYR A 131 -10.46 -0.34 13.92
C TYR A 131 -10.73 -0.64 12.45
N THR A 132 -11.26 0.34 11.71
CA THR A 132 -11.69 0.08 10.33
C THR A 132 -10.53 0.12 9.33
N GLY A 133 -9.38 0.71 9.67
CA GLY A 133 -8.29 0.97 8.72
C GLY A 133 -8.72 1.79 7.48
N ARG A 134 -9.97 2.28 7.43
CA ARG A 134 -10.61 2.87 6.25
C ARG A 134 -9.92 4.14 5.79
N LEU A 135 -9.17 4.80 6.68
CA LEU A 135 -8.42 6.01 6.37
C LEU A 135 -7.09 5.76 5.65
N HIS A 136 -6.56 4.54 5.70
CA HIS A 136 -5.23 4.23 5.14
C HIS A 136 -5.23 3.12 4.10
N ARG A 137 -6.38 2.51 3.81
CA ARG A 137 -6.53 1.60 2.67
C ARG A 137 -6.32 2.35 1.37
N ARG A 138 -5.52 1.76 0.49
CA ARG A 138 -5.18 2.32 -0.81
C ARG A 138 -5.42 1.28 -1.90
N LEU A 139 -6.02 1.72 -2.99
CA LEU A 139 -6.20 0.94 -4.20
C LEU A 139 -4.96 1.20 -5.05
N VAL A 140 -4.19 0.15 -5.29
CA VAL A 140 -3.03 0.23 -6.17
C VAL A 140 -3.41 -0.36 -7.52
N VAL A 141 -3.27 0.44 -8.57
CA VAL A 141 -3.60 0.04 -9.94
C VAL A 141 -2.40 0.34 -10.82
N GLY A 142 -1.99 -0.63 -11.63
CA GLY A 142 -0.84 -0.45 -12.50
C GLY A 142 -0.86 -1.42 -13.68
N PRO A 143 -0.57 -0.95 -14.91
CA PRO A 143 -0.40 -1.82 -16.07
C PRO A 143 0.87 -2.69 -15.93
N SER A 144 0.99 -3.73 -16.74
CA SER A 144 2.21 -4.53 -16.85
C SER A 144 3.44 -3.63 -17.10
N GLY A 145 4.53 -3.89 -16.38
CA GLY A 145 5.77 -3.11 -16.40
C GLY A 145 5.77 -1.84 -15.54
N SER A 146 4.66 -1.53 -14.86
CA SER A 146 4.62 -0.48 -13.82
C SER A 146 4.96 -1.05 -12.44
N GLY A 147 5.29 -0.21 -11.47
CA GLY A 147 5.60 -0.69 -10.13
C GLY A 147 6.00 0.41 -9.16
N GLU A 148 6.39 -0.02 -7.97
CA GLU A 148 6.97 0.84 -6.95
C GLU A 148 8.45 0.61 -6.80
N GLU A 149 9.19 1.72 -6.76
CA GLU A 149 10.63 1.79 -6.57
C GLU A 149 11.04 1.15 -5.24
N LEU A 150 12.29 0.67 -5.17
CA LEU A 150 12.87 0.19 -3.93
C LEU A 150 12.83 1.31 -2.88
N ARG A 151 12.12 1.06 -1.78
CA ARG A 151 11.96 2.02 -0.70
C ARG A 151 11.88 1.32 0.65
N PRO A 152 12.26 2.01 1.75
CA PRO A 152 11.88 1.55 3.06
C PRO A 152 10.36 1.51 3.12
N ASN A 153 9.81 0.51 3.81
CA ASN A 153 8.38 0.49 3.99
C ASN A 153 7.93 1.82 4.63
N PRO A 154 6.99 2.57 4.02
CA PRO A 154 6.65 3.91 4.48
C PRO A 154 6.31 3.87 5.97
N MET A 155 6.89 4.79 6.75
CA MET A 155 6.55 5.06 8.15
C MET A 155 6.94 4.00 9.21
N GLY A 156 7.84 3.05 8.91
CA GLY A 156 8.24 2.03 9.89
C GLY A 156 7.10 1.06 10.22
N GLU A 157 6.24 0.83 9.22
CA GLU A 157 5.02 0.06 9.34
C GLU A 157 5.21 -1.37 8.82
N THR A 158 4.27 -2.25 9.12
CA THR A 158 4.12 -3.51 8.38
C THR A 158 3.16 -3.21 7.22
N LEU A 159 3.51 -3.61 6.00
CA LEU A 159 2.65 -3.44 4.83
C LEU A 159 1.86 -4.72 4.61
N VAL A 160 0.57 -4.58 4.30
CA VAL A 160 -0.25 -5.68 3.80
C VAL A 160 -0.75 -5.31 2.41
N ASP A 161 -0.41 -6.12 1.41
CA ASP A 161 -0.85 -5.95 0.02
C ASP A 161 -1.60 -7.21 -0.43
N SER A 162 -2.90 -7.07 -0.71
CA SER A 162 -3.78 -8.14 -1.15
C SER A 162 -4.08 -7.99 -2.63
N LEU A 163 -3.65 -8.92 -3.47
CA LEU A 163 -3.81 -8.83 -4.91
C LEU A 163 -5.19 -9.33 -5.34
N LEU A 164 -5.96 -8.45 -5.99
CA LEU A 164 -7.30 -8.79 -6.48
C LEU A 164 -7.26 -9.28 -7.93
N HIS A 165 -6.38 -8.73 -8.75
CA HIS A 165 -6.25 -9.06 -10.15
C HIS A 165 -4.81 -8.85 -10.64
N GLY A 166 -4.42 -9.57 -11.70
CA GLY A 166 -3.11 -9.45 -12.33
C GLY A 166 -2.04 -10.32 -11.68
N SER A 167 -0.79 -9.86 -11.69
CA SER A 167 0.31 -10.54 -10.99
C SER A 167 1.46 -9.57 -10.76
N ARG A 168 2.12 -9.68 -9.61
CA ARG A 168 3.25 -8.82 -9.22
C ARG A 168 4.47 -9.63 -8.82
N ARG A 169 5.65 -9.15 -9.20
CA ARG A 169 6.94 -9.64 -8.71
C ARG A 169 7.37 -8.75 -7.55
N TRP A 170 7.80 -9.36 -6.45
CA TRP A 170 8.24 -8.67 -5.25
C TRP A 170 9.67 -9.06 -4.92
N LEU A 171 10.45 -8.08 -4.44
CA LEU A 171 11.67 -8.32 -3.71
C LEU A 171 11.56 -7.58 -2.37
N ILE A 172 11.83 -8.29 -1.29
CA ILE A 172 11.75 -7.83 0.09
C ILE A 172 13.11 -8.08 0.74
N VAL A 173 13.75 -7.04 1.26
CA VAL A 173 15.12 -7.09 1.78
C VAL A 173 15.17 -6.54 3.20
N PRO A 174 15.76 -7.26 4.17
CA PRO A 174 16.00 -6.72 5.50
C PRO A 174 16.87 -5.46 5.45
N TYR A 175 16.58 -4.48 6.30
CA TYR A 175 17.38 -3.25 6.35
C TYR A 175 18.85 -3.52 6.71
N SER A 176 19.12 -4.53 7.54
CA SER A 176 20.49 -4.93 7.90
C SER A 176 21.31 -5.39 6.68
N GLU A 177 20.69 -6.12 5.75
CA GLU A 177 21.36 -6.58 4.54
C GLU A 177 21.58 -5.42 3.57
N LEU A 178 20.59 -4.54 3.39
CA LEU A 178 20.77 -3.33 2.57
C LEU A 178 21.87 -2.43 3.14
N LEU A 179 21.94 -2.27 4.46
CA LEU A 179 22.99 -1.47 5.09
C LEU A 179 24.38 -2.08 4.81
N ARG A 180 24.50 -3.41 4.90
CA ARG A 180 25.75 -4.12 4.61
C ARG A 180 26.26 -3.86 3.20
N VAL A 181 25.38 -3.85 2.19
CA VAL A 181 25.77 -3.61 0.79
C VAL A 181 25.86 -2.13 0.43
N SER A 182 25.22 -1.24 1.21
CA SER A 182 25.08 0.19 0.88
C SER A 182 26.38 0.98 0.82
N GLU A 183 27.41 0.56 1.56
CA GLU A 183 28.70 1.26 1.55
C GLU A 183 29.42 1.11 0.20
N SER A 184 29.32 -0.08 -0.41
CA SER A 184 29.90 -0.40 -1.71
C SER A 184 28.95 -0.14 -2.88
N ALA A 185 27.64 -0.25 -2.68
CA ALA A 185 26.62 -0.29 -3.73
C ALA A 185 25.85 1.04 -3.88
N LYS A 186 26.46 2.19 -3.60
CA LYS A 186 25.76 3.49 -3.58
C LYS A 186 25.03 3.79 -4.88
N GLU A 187 25.68 3.55 -6.02
CA GLU A 187 25.10 3.76 -7.36
C GLU A 187 24.03 2.71 -7.71
N ALA A 188 24.19 1.47 -7.24
CA ALA A 188 23.22 0.41 -7.43
C ALA A 188 21.92 0.64 -6.63
N LEU A 189 22.00 1.39 -5.54
CA LEU A 189 20.88 1.75 -4.67
C LEU A 189 20.27 3.13 -4.97
N GLU A 190 20.75 3.82 -6.02
CA GLU A 190 20.10 5.06 -6.44
C GLU A 190 18.63 4.80 -6.84
N PRO A 191 17.71 5.74 -6.57
CA PRO A 191 16.31 5.52 -6.87
C PRO A 191 16.06 5.36 -8.38
N THR A 192 15.70 4.16 -8.79
CA THR A 192 15.27 3.82 -10.16
C THR A 192 13.82 3.35 -10.17
N SER A 193 13.21 3.27 -11.36
CA SER A 193 11.90 2.62 -11.49
C SER A 193 11.96 1.14 -11.08
N ALA A 194 10.82 0.57 -10.69
CA ALA A 194 10.73 -0.86 -10.36
C ALA A 194 11.22 -1.75 -11.51
N PHE A 195 10.90 -1.36 -12.75
CA PHE A 195 11.33 -2.08 -13.94
C PHE A 195 12.85 -2.09 -14.08
N MET A 196 13.48 -0.91 -14.07
CA MET A 196 14.94 -0.78 -14.13
C MET A 196 15.63 -1.48 -12.95
N PHE A 197 14.99 -1.45 -11.77
CA PHE A 197 15.52 -2.14 -10.61
C PHE A 197 15.62 -3.66 -10.85
N PHE A 198 14.57 -4.29 -11.38
CA PHE A 198 14.57 -5.74 -11.62
C PHE A 198 15.42 -6.16 -12.82
N GLU A 199 15.55 -5.31 -13.84
CA GLU A 199 16.32 -5.61 -15.06
C GLU A 199 17.83 -5.41 -14.86
N GLU A 200 18.24 -4.35 -14.15
CA GLU A 200 19.66 -3.97 -14.04
C GLU A 200 20.16 -4.05 -12.58
N LYS A 201 19.54 -3.28 -11.68
CA LYS A 201 20.09 -3.07 -10.33
C LYS A 201 20.12 -4.33 -9.47
N LEU A 202 19.13 -5.21 -9.61
CA LEU A 202 19.08 -6.44 -8.85
C LEU A 202 20.21 -7.41 -9.24
N VAL A 203 20.59 -7.45 -10.52
CA VAL A 203 21.70 -8.27 -11.01
C VAL A 203 23.02 -7.73 -10.46
N GLU A 204 23.23 -6.41 -10.60
CA GLU A 204 24.39 -5.67 -10.05
C GLU A 204 24.55 -5.93 -8.54
N LEU A 205 23.46 -5.79 -7.76
CA LEU A 205 23.46 -6.03 -6.32
C LEU A 205 23.82 -7.47 -5.94
N ARG A 206 23.40 -8.46 -6.73
CA ARG A 206 23.68 -9.88 -6.45
C ARG A 206 25.09 -10.28 -6.81
N GLU A 207 25.52 -9.93 -8.02
CA GLU A 207 26.76 -10.43 -8.61
C GLU A 207 27.98 -9.64 -8.14
N GLU A 208 27.85 -8.32 -8.02
CA GLU A 208 28.98 -7.43 -7.70
C GLU A 208 29.06 -7.09 -6.21
N PHE A 209 27.90 -6.85 -5.58
CA PHE A 209 27.83 -6.41 -4.18
C PHE A 209 27.42 -7.52 -3.20
N GLY A 210 27.11 -8.71 -3.74
CA GLY A 210 26.87 -9.91 -2.95
C GLY A 210 25.62 -9.84 -2.07
N LEU A 211 24.54 -9.20 -2.54
CA LEU A 211 23.22 -9.24 -1.92
C LEU A 211 22.72 -10.69 -1.85
N ARG A 212 22.52 -11.22 -0.64
CA ARG A 212 22.21 -12.64 -0.42
C ARG A 212 20.99 -12.88 0.46
N ASP A 213 20.71 -11.98 1.40
CA ASP A 213 19.56 -12.12 2.30
C ASP A 213 18.37 -11.30 1.80
N TYR A 214 17.50 -11.95 1.03
CA TYR A 214 16.27 -11.34 0.52
C TYR A 214 15.22 -12.40 0.23
N TYR A 215 13.97 -11.94 0.14
CA TYR A 215 12.84 -12.75 -0.29
C TYR A 215 12.36 -12.25 -1.64
N GLU A 216 12.27 -13.14 -2.62
CA GLU A 216 11.69 -12.85 -3.92
C GLU A 216 10.49 -13.76 -4.15
N CYS A 217 9.36 -13.19 -4.58
CA CYS A 217 8.17 -13.98 -4.87
C CYS A 217 7.31 -13.36 -5.98
N GLN A 218 6.51 -14.22 -6.58
CA GLN A 218 5.47 -13.84 -7.52
C GLN A 218 4.11 -13.90 -6.82
N GLN A 219 3.47 -12.75 -6.64
CA GLN A 219 2.12 -12.61 -6.10
C GLN A 219 1.09 -12.87 -7.21
N GLN A 220 0.17 -13.81 -6.95
CA GLN A 220 -0.98 -14.17 -7.80
C GLN A 220 -2.29 -13.63 -7.21
N PRO A 221 -3.39 -13.57 -8.00
CA PRO A 221 -4.68 -13.12 -7.48
C PRO A 221 -5.13 -13.98 -6.29
N GLY A 222 -5.51 -13.33 -5.20
CA GLY A 222 -5.84 -13.97 -3.92
C GLY A 222 -4.68 -14.01 -2.93
N ASP A 223 -3.44 -13.83 -3.37
CA ASP A 223 -2.28 -13.81 -2.47
C ASP A 223 -2.22 -12.51 -1.66
N VAL A 224 -1.74 -12.66 -0.44
CA VAL A 224 -1.48 -11.56 0.49
C VAL A 224 0.01 -11.50 0.79
N ILE A 225 0.65 -10.38 0.46
CA ILE A 225 2.04 -10.09 0.83
C ILE A 225 2.03 -9.29 2.12
N VAL A 226 2.80 -9.75 3.10
CA VAL A 226 3.05 -9.04 4.36
C VAL A 226 4.53 -8.65 4.39
N VAL A 227 4.82 -7.36 4.35
CA VAL A 227 6.19 -6.84 4.48
C VAL A 227 6.38 -6.31 5.90
N PRO A 228 7.20 -6.96 6.74
CA PRO A 228 7.39 -6.52 8.12
C PRO A 228 8.09 -5.16 8.23
N LYS A 229 7.97 -4.53 9.40
CA LYS A 229 8.79 -3.38 9.78
C LYS A 229 10.29 -3.71 9.69
N GLY A 230 11.08 -2.73 9.25
CA GLY A 230 12.54 -2.90 9.11
C GLY A 230 12.95 -3.57 7.80
N PHE A 231 12.02 -3.78 6.88
CA PHE A 231 12.30 -4.25 5.52
C PHE A 231 12.11 -3.14 4.50
N TRP A 232 12.84 -3.28 3.41
CA TRP A 232 12.64 -2.53 2.19
C TRP A 232 11.97 -3.43 1.18
N SER A 233 11.18 -2.84 0.29
CA SER A 233 10.48 -3.60 -0.73
C SER A 233 10.43 -2.84 -2.03
N VAL A 234 10.40 -3.60 -3.12
CA VAL A 234 10.15 -3.15 -4.49
C VAL A 234 9.12 -4.12 -5.09
N SER A 235 8.17 -3.59 -5.86
CA SER A 235 7.13 -4.40 -6.50
C SER A 235 6.96 -4.00 -7.95
N LEU A 236 6.89 -4.98 -8.86
CA LEU A 236 6.69 -4.79 -10.29
C LEU A 236 5.43 -5.53 -10.74
N ALA A 237 4.47 -4.82 -11.33
CA ALA A 237 3.35 -5.41 -12.03
C ALA A 237 3.84 -6.16 -13.26
N THR A 238 3.75 -7.48 -13.24
CA THR A 238 4.09 -8.34 -14.41
C THR A 238 2.92 -8.48 -15.37
N LYS A 239 1.70 -8.29 -14.86
CA LYS A 239 0.46 -8.16 -15.63
C LYS A 239 -0.30 -6.95 -15.10
N ASP A 240 -1.25 -6.45 -15.87
CA ASP A 240 -2.19 -5.42 -15.43
C ASP A 240 -2.81 -5.82 -14.09
N SER A 241 -2.55 -5.02 -13.06
CA SER A 241 -2.74 -5.42 -11.67
C SER A 241 -3.59 -4.43 -10.89
N ILE A 242 -4.37 -5.00 -9.97
CA ILE A 242 -5.19 -4.26 -9.01
C ILE A 242 -4.98 -4.93 -7.65
N SER A 243 -4.48 -4.18 -6.67
CA SER A 243 -4.38 -4.63 -5.28
C SER A 243 -5.03 -3.64 -4.32
N VAL A 244 -5.33 -4.14 -3.13
CA VAL A 244 -5.67 -3.30 -1.99
C VAL A 244 -4.53 -3.40 -0.99
N ARG A 245 -4.06 -2.23 -0.59
CA ARG A 245 -2.92 -2.05 0.28
C ARG A 245 -3.35 -1.35 1.55
N GLU A 246 -2.89 -1.83 2.69
CA GLU A 246 -3.10 -1.16 3.96
C GLU A 246 -1.86 -1.26 4.84
N PRO A 247 -1.55 -0.22 5.61
CA PRO A 247 -0.60 -0.36 6.69
C PRO A 247 -1.23 -1.21 7.79
N TYR A 248 -0.46 -2.17 8.30
CA TYR A 248 -0.74 -2.87 9.53
C TYR A 248 -0.09 -2.12 10.70
N VAL A 249 -0.93 -1.80 11.68
CA VAL A 249 -0.51 -1.28 12.98
C VAL A 249 -0.52 -2.47 13.92
N ASP A 250 0.66 -2.81 14.44
CA ASP A 250 0.79 -3.78 15.51
C ASP A 250 0.17 -3.16 16.78
N PRO A 251 -0.90 -3.75 17.35
CA PRO A 251 -1.53 -3.20 18.55
C PRO A 251 -0.64 -3.27 19.79
N PHE A 252 0.45 -4.04 19.75
CA PHE A 252 1.42 -4.12 20.84
C PHE A 252 2.54 -3.06 20.74
N ASP A 253 2.64 -2.30 19.63
CA ASP A 253 3.58 -1.18 19.49
C ASP A 253 2.99 0.12 20.09
N LYS A 254 2.99 0.20 21.43
CA LYS A 254 2.41 1.30 22.23
C LYS A 254 2.94 2.69 21.82
N GLY A 255 4.23 2.80 21.49
CA GLY A 255 4.83 4.07 21.07
C GLY A 255 4.31 4.59 19.73
N ARG A 256 3.98 3.67 18.81
CA ARG A 256 3.42 4.00 17.51
C ARG A 256 1.92 4.25 17.56
N LEU A 257 1.17 3.54 18.41
CA LEU A 257 -0.25 3.79 18.62
C LEU A 257 -0.49 5.25 19.04
N VAL A 258 0.33 5.74 19.98
CA VAL A 258 0.32 7.14 20.42
C VAL A 258 0.71 8.11 19.30
N SER A 259 1.71 7.81 18.48
CA SER A 259 2.11 8.67 17.35
C SER A 259 1.05 8.74 16.25
N LEU A 260 0.42 7.61 15.91
CA LEU A 260 -0.66 7.55 14.93
C LEU A 260 -1.87 8.34 15.42
N ILE A 261 -2.26 8.14 16.69
CA ILE A 261 -3.33 8.90 17.34
C ILE A 261 -3.01 10.41 17.33
N ASN A 262 -1.80 10.81 17.71
CA ASN A 262 -1.40 12.22 17.67
C ASN A 262 -1.49 12.80 16.24
N SER A 263 -1.13 12.04 15.21
CA SER A 263 -1.25 12.48 13.80
C SER A 263 -2.70 12.56 13.29
N LEU A 264 -3.62 11.89 13.99
CA LEU A 264 -5.05 11.84 13.71
C LEU A 264 -5.81 12.93 14.49
N VAL A 265 -5.34 13.29 15.69
CA VAL A 265 -5.91 14.33 16.57
C VAL A 265 -5.41 15.73 16.19
N PHE A 266 -4.13 15.89 15.86
CA PHE A 266 -3.50 17.21 15.65
C PHE A 266 -3.32 17.62 14.18
N LYS A 267 -4.31 17.36 13.31
CA LYS A 267 -4.32 17.83 11.91
C LYS A 267 -5.20 19.04 11.67
#